data_AF-A0A9Q5I4S1-F1
#
_entry.id   AF-A0A9Q5I4S1-F1
#
_cell.length_a   1.000
_cell.length_b   1.000
_cell.length_c   1.000
_cell.angle_alpha   90.00
_cell.angle_beta   90.00
_cell.angle_gamma   90.00
#
_symmetry.space_group_name_H-M   'P 1'
#
loop_
_entity.id
_entity.type
_entity.pdbx_description
1 polymer ?
#
loop_
_entity_poly.entity_id
_entity_poly.type
_entity_poly.pdbx_seq_one_letter_code
_entity_poly.pdbx_strand_id
1 'polypeptide(L)'
;MRPPYGSYNDVVREIAASLGQNLVVWDFDLAGATAEEIKHAYADVISQSLGNALTLNHETYNLTAYGVIPHAIDQFLEKGYKLVLANDRTARKSPRRLRRMCIV
;
A
#
# COMPACT_ATOMS: atom_id res chain seq x y z
N MET A 1 -3.76 12.94 -0.85
CA MET A 1 -2.60 13.39 -0.06
C MET A 1 -2.32 12.32 0.99
N ARG A 2 -1.08 12.24 1.48
CA ARG A 2 -0.65 11.27 2.47
C ARG A 2 -0.09 12.04 3.66
N PRO A 3 -0.70 11.98 4.86
CA PRO A 3 -0.16 12.68 6.01
C PRO A 3 1.17 12.04 6.42
N PRO A 4 2.21 12.84 6.76
CA PRO A 4 3.44 12.31 7.36
C PRO A 4 3.11 11.42 8.56
N TYR A 5 3.77 10.25 8.63
CA TYR A 5 3.57 9.24 9.68
C TYR A 5 2.12 8.72 9.81
N GLY A 6 1.25 8.99 8.84
CA GLY A 6 -0.17 8.61 8.94
C GLY A 6 -0.94 9.46 9.97
N SER A 7 -0.32 10.50 10.53
CA SER A 7 -0.90 11.29 11.62
C SER A 7 -1.74 12.44 11.10
N TYR A 8 -3.02 12.45 11.47
CA TYR A 8 -3.95 13.50 11.12
C TYR A 8 -5.08 13.60 12.16
N ASN A 9 -5.74 14.76 12.19
CA ASN A 9 -6.94 15.00 13.00
C ASN A 9 -8.09 15.49 12.09
N ASP A 10 -9.22 15.84 12.69
CA ASP A 10 -10.40 16.28 11.95
C ASP A 10 -10.14 17.56 11.16
N VAL A 11 -9.38 18.51 11.72
CA VAL A 11 -9.00 19.75 11.02
C VAL A 11 -8.20 19.45 9.75
N VAL A 12 -7.19 18.56 9.83
CA VAL A 12 -6.40 18.16 8.66
C VAL A 12 -7.29 17.46 7.62
N ARG A 13 -8.21 16.59 8.06
CA ARG A 13 -9.15 15.90 7.17
C ARG A 13 -10.09 16.88 6.46
N GLU A 14 -10.63 17.86 7.18
CA GLU A 14 -11.55 18.88 6.65
C GLU A 14 -10.86 19.81 5.66
N ILE A 15 -9.66 20.30 5.99
CA ILE A 15 -8.87 21.13 5.08
C ILE A 15 -8.53 20.36 3.81
N ALA A 16 -8.05 19.11 3.94
CA ALA A 16 -7.78 18.24 2.80
C ALA A 16 -9.02 18.08 1.89
N ALA A 17 -10.19 17.86 2.48
CA ALA A 17 -11.45 17.75 1.74
C ALA A 17 -11.85 19.08 1.05
N SER A 18 -11.67 20.23 1.73
CA SER A 18 -11.94 21.56 1.17
C SER A 18 -11.05 21.89 -0.04
N LEU A 19 -9.86 21.31 -0.08
CA LEU A 19 -8.91 21.41 -1.19
C LEU A 19 -9.15 20.34 -2.28
N GLY A 20 -10.22 19.55 -2.18
CA GLY A 20 -10.55 18.49 -3.15
C GLY A 20 -9.63 17.28 -3.09
N GLN A 21 -8.89 17.08 -2.01
CA GLN A 21 -7.91 16.02 -1.87
C GLN A 21 -8.45 14.84 -1.03
N ASN A 22 -8.15 13.61 -1.45
CA ASN A 22 -8.47 12.40 -0.68
C ASN A 22 -7.35 11.99 0.28
N LEU A 23 -7.71 11.73 1.55
CA LEU A 23 -6.75 11.23 2.55
C LEU A 23 -6.50 9.74 2.37
N VAL A 24 -5.24 9.42 2.11
CA VAL A 24 -4.74 8.07 1.85
C VAL A 24 -3.77 7.70 2.97
N VAL A 25 -4.15 6.67 3.71
CA VAL A 25 -3.32 5.97 4.70
C VAL A 25 -3.19 4.51 4.24
N TRP A 26 -2.16 3.82 4.71
CA TRP A 26 -1.77 2.48 4.27
C TRP A 26 -2.17 1.42 5.30
N ASP A 27 -2.18 0.16 4.87
CA ASP A 27 -2.53 -0.99 5.70
C ASP A 27 -1.30 -1.52 6.48
N PHE A 28 -0.10 -1.40 5.91
CA PHE A 28 1.15 -1.77 6.57
C PHE A 28 2.34 -0.93 6.09
N ASP A 29 3.32 -0.76 6.99
CA ASP A 29 4.56 -0.02 6.81
C ASP A 29 5.71 -0.88 7.34
N LEU A 30 6.80 -0.95 6.57
CA LEU A 30 7.96 -1.78 6.84
C LEU A 30 9.25 -0.96 6.82
N ALA A 31 9.15 0.37 7.03
CA ALA A 31 10.29 1.24 7.16
C ALA A 31 11.26 0.74 8.26
N GLY A 32 12.55 0.65 7.91
CA GLY A 32 13.59 0.20 8.83
C GLY A 32 13.77 -1.32 8.95
N ALA A 33 12.94 -2.14 8.29
CA ALA A 33 13.11 -3.58 8.22
C ALA A 33 14.19 -4.01 7.20
N THR A 34 14.75 -5.19 7.39
CA THR A 34 15.65 -5.86 6.43
C THR A 34 14.90 -6.35 5.19
N ALA A 35 15.60 -6.66 4.10
CA ALA A 35 14.94 -7.16 2.89
C ALA A 35 14.21 -8.50 3.13
N GLU A 36 14.79 -9.41 3.91
CA GLU A 36 14.18 -10.69 4.26
C GLU A 36 12.87 -10.49 5.03
N GLU A 37 12.87 -9.61 6.04
CA GLU A 37 11.68 -9.28 6.82
C GLU A 37 10.58 -8.68 5.93
N ILE A 38 10.94 -7.79 5.01
CA ILE A 38 9.97 -7.18 4.11
C ILE A 38 9.37 -8.22 3.15
N LYS A 39 10.19 -9.12 2.60
CA LYS A 39 9.72 -10.20 1.73
C LYS A 39 8.76 -11.14 2.46
N HIS A 40 9.06 -11.49 3.71
CA HIS A 40 8.18 -12.29 4.55
C HIS A 40 6.85 -11.58 4.83
N ALA A 41 6.89 -10.29 5.17
CA ALA A 41 5.68 -9.51 5.41
C ALA A 41 4.76 -9.47 4.17
N TYR A 42 5.32 -9.35 2.97
CA TYR A 42 4.54 -9.44 1.73
C TYR A 42 3.92 -10.82 1.52
N ALA A 43 4.67 -11.89 1.78
CA ALA A 43 4.13 -13.25 1.72
C ALA A 43 2.97 -13.47 2.71
N ASP A 44 3.06 -12.88 3.91
CA ASP A 44 2.01 -12.96 4.94
C ASP A 44 0.74 -12.22 4.54
N VAL A 45 0.85 -11.01 3.97
CA VAL A 45 -0.31 -10.26 3.47
C VAL A 45 -1.07 -11.04 2.40
N ILE A 46 -0.31 -11.67 1.50
CA ILE A 46 -0.85 -12.51 0.43
C ILE A 46 -1.53 -13.76 1.00
N SER A 47 -0.89 -14.44 1.96
CA SER A 47 -1.39 -15.69 2.56
C SER A 47 -2.67 -15.47 3.37
N GLN A 48 -2.77 -14.34 4.07
CA GLN A 48 -3.97 -13.93 4.80
C GLN A 48 -5.15 -13.58 3.86
N SER A 49 -4.92 -13.53 2.55
CA SER A 49 -5.96 -13.32 1.54
C SER A 49 -6.79 -12.05 1.80
N LEU A 50 -6.14 -11.02 2.35
CA LEU A 50 -6.75 -9.71 2.50
C LEU A 50 -7.13 -9.22 1.09
N GLY A 51 -8.39 -8.79 0.93
CA GLY A 51 -8.96 -8.50 -0.38
C GLY A 51 -8.13 -7.46 -1.14
N ASN A 52 -7.91 -6.29 -0.55
CA ASN A 52 -7.03 -5.27 -1.10
C ASN A 52 -5.85 -5.06 -0.14
N ALA A 53 -4.70 -4.67 -0.69
CA ALA A 53 -3.51 -4.29 0.06
C ALA A 53 -3.02 -2.92 -0.43
N LEU A 54 -2.93 -1.95 0.48
CA LEU A 54 -2.32 -0.65 0.24
C LEU A 54 -1.04 -0.52 1.08
N THR A 55 0.11 -0.47 0.41
CA THR A 55 1.42 -0.70 1.03
C THR A 55 2.25 0.58 0.96
N LEU A 56 2.81 1.01 2.09
CA LEU A 56 3.74 2.14 2.11
C LEU A 56 5.16 1.65 1.82
N ASN A 57 5.80 2.23 0.81
CA ASN A 57 7.20 1.98 0.51
C ASN A 57 7.99 3.29 0.48
N HIS A 58 9.26 3.22 0.85
CA HIS A 58 10.17 4.37 0.86
C HIS A 58 11.26 4.16 -0.21
N GLU A 59 11.14 4.88 -1.33
CA GLU A 59 12.07 4.80 -2.47
C GLU A 59 13.46 5.41 -2.18
N THR A 60 13.61 6.09 -1.05
CA THR A 60 14.89 6.61 -0.55
C THR A 60 15.88 5.51 -0.20
N TYR A 61 15.43 4.25 -0.08
CA TYR A 61 16.27 3.09 0.15
C TYR A 61 16.44 2.26 -1.13
N ASN A 62 17.69 2.14 -1.61
CA ASN A 62 18.03 1.35 -2.80
C ASN A 62 17.50 -0.09 -2.69
N LEU A 63 17.61 -0.68 -1.50
CA LEU A 63 17.11 -2.02 -1.19
C LEU A 63 15.60 -2.15 -1.46
N THR A 64 14.81 -1.16 -1.05
CA THR A 64 13.36 -1.17 -1.25
C THR A 64 13.03 -1.06 -2.74
N ALA A 65 13.66 -0.11 -3.44
CA ALA A 65 13.38 0.15 -4.85
C ALA A 65 13.74 -1.03 -5.77
N TYR A 66 14.90 -1.68 -5.55
CA TYR A 66 15.44 -2.67 -6.49
C TYR A 66 15.44 -4.11 -5.96
N GLY A 67 15.43 -4.32 -4.64
CA GLY A 67 15.48 -5.65 -4.04
C GLY A 67 14.12 -6.18 -3.59
N VAL A 68 13.20 -5.28 -3.23
CA VAL A 68 11.93 -5.62 -2.59
C VAL A 68 10.74 -5.40 -3.51
N ILE A 69 10.58 -4.21 -4.08
CA ILE A 69 9.41 -3.86 -4.90
C ILE A 69 9.22 -4.83 -6.08
N PRO A 70 10.27 -5.19 -6.86
CA PRO A 70 10.12 -6.17 -7.93
C PRO A 70 9.61 -7.52 -7.42
N HIS A 71 10.16 -8.02 -6.32
CA HIS A 71 9.75 -9.29 -5.72
C HIS A 71 8.29 -9.26 -5.24
N ALA A 72 7.88 -8.17 -4.58
CA ALA A 72 6.50 -8.02 -4.13
C ALA A 72 5.53 -8.01 -5.33
N ILE A 73 5.85 -7.24 -6.38
CA ILE A 73 5.05 -7.19 -7.61
C ILE A 73 4.85 -8.59 -8.19
N ASP A 74 5.93 -9.36 -8.34
CA ASP A 74 5.85 -10.73 -8.88
C ASP A 74 4.91 -11.61 -8.04
N GLN A 75 5.08 -11.61 -6.71
CA GLN A 75 4.24 -12.41 -5.81
C GLN A 75 2.75 -12.03 -5.88
N PHE A 76 2.42 -10.73 -5.93
CA PHE A 76 1.04 -10.29 -6.03
C PHE A 76 0.42 -10.64 -7.39
N LEU A 77 1.17 -10.48 -8.49
CA LEU A 77 0.71 -10.84 -9.83
C LEU A 77 0.48 -12.35 -9.97
N GLU A 78 1.38 -13.19 -9.46
CA GLU A 78 1.23 -14.65 -9.42
C GLU A 78 -0.05 -15.11 -8.70
N LYS A 79 -0.54 -14.31 -7.74
CA LYS A 79 -1.74 -14.58 -6.95
C LYS A 79 -2.99 -13.90 -7.53
N GLY A 80 -2.88 -13.33 -8.72
CA GLY A 80 -4.00 -12.73 -9.46
C GLY A 80 -4.42 -11.35 -8.96
N TYR A 81 -3.56 -10.65 -8.21
CA TYR A 81 -3.81 -9.25 -7.87
C TYR A 81 -3.64 -8.38 -9.11
N LYS A 82 -4.43 -7.31 -9.18
CA LYS A 82 -4.19 -6.20 -10.11
C LYS A 82 -3.43 -5.09 -9.40
N LEU A 83 -2.36 -4.60 -10.02
CA LEU A 83 -1.71 -3.37 -9.59
C LEU A 83 -2.60 -2.19 -9.97
N VAL A 84 -2.91 -1.35 -8.99
CA VAL A 84 -3.78 -0.18 -9.16
C VAL A 84 -3.17 1.04 -8.50
N LEU A 85 -3.58 2.21 -8.97
CA LEU A 85 -3.18 3.49 -8.38
C LEU A 85 -4.10 3.83 -7.21
N ALA A 86 -3.62 4.66 -6.27
CA ALA A 86 -4.39 5.06 -5.08
C ALA A 86 -5.69 5.83 -5.40
N ASN A 87 -5.78 6.42 -6.60
CA ASN A 87 -6.98 7.10 -7.09
C ASN A 87 -7.99 6.15 -7.76
N ASP A 88 -7.67 4.86 -7.90
CA ASP A 88 -8.60 3.87 -8.41
C ASP A 88 -9.74 3.67 -7.39
N ARG A 89 -10.95 4.11 -7.78
CA ARG A 89 -12.16 4.01 -6.96
C ARG A 89 -12.51 2.57 -6.57
N THR A 90 -11.98 1.59 -7.30
CA THR A 90 -12.18 0.16 -7.05
C THR A 90 -11.17 -0.42 -6.06
N ALA A 91 -10.06 0.27 -5.79
CA ALA A 91 -9.11 -0.09 -4.72
C ALA A 91 -9.70 0.13 -3.31
N ARG A 92 -10.67 1.04 -3.18
CA ARG A 92 -11.28 1.43 -1.88
C ARG A 92 -12.61 0.75 -1.57
N LYS A 93 -13.31 0.26 -2.59
CA LYS A 93 -14.64 -0.36 -2.47
C LYS A 93 -14.68 -1.61 -3.32
N SER A 94 -14.35 -2.76 -2.76
CA SER A 94 -14.57 -4.01 -3.48
C SER A 94 -15.04 -5.13 -2.56
N PRO A 95 -16.07 -5.90 -2.97
CA PRO A 95 -16.34 -7.18 -2.34
C PRO A 95 -15.11 -8.09 -2.48
N ARG A 96 -14.96 -9.03 -1.55
CA ARG A 96 -13.85 -10.00 -1.36
C ARG A 96 -13.39 -10.78 -2.61
N ARG A 97 -13.94 -10.53 -3.80
CA ARG A 97 -13.67 -11.20 -5.08
C ARG A 97 -12.65 -10.52 -5.99
N LEU A 98 -12.23 -9.27 -5.73
CA LEU A 98 -11.23 -8.61 -6.58
C LEU A 98 -10.02 -8.24 -5.72
N ARG A 99 -8.90 -8.91 -5.99
CA ARG A 99 -7.63 -8.71 -5.31
C ARG A 99 -6.85 -7.57 -5.94
N ARG A 100 -6.50 -6.54 -5.16
CA ARG A 100 -5.78 -5.36 -5.67
C ARG A 100 -4.63 -4.97 -4.77
N MET A 101 -3.52 -4.60 -5.37
CA MET A 101 -2.35 -4.06 -4.68
C MET A 101 -2.15 -2.61 -5.15
N CYS A 102 -2.00 -1.71 -4.20
CA CYS A 102 -1.61 -0.32 -4.45
C CYS A 102 -0.33 -0.02 -3.67
N ILE A 103 0.63 0.58 -4.34
CA ILE A 103 1.90 1.04 -3.75
C ILE A 103 1.79 2.56 -3.59
N VAL A 104 2.08 3.07 -2.39
CA VAL A 104 2.07 4.50 -2.03
C VAL A 104 3.32 4.91 -1.28
#